data_AF-A0A2V7GTR6-F1
#
_entry.id   AF-A0A2V7GTR6-F1
#
_cell.length_a   1.000
_cell.length_b   1.000
_cell.length_c   1.000
_cell.angle_alpha   90.00
_cell.angle_beta   90.00
_cell.angle_gamma   90.00
#
_symmetry.space_group_name_H-M   'P 1'
#
loop_
_entity.id
_entity.type
_entity.pdbx_description
1 polymer ?
#
loop_
_entity_poly.entity_id
_entity_poly.type
_entity_poly.pdbx_seq_one_letter_code
_entity_poly.pdbx_strand_id
1 'polypeptide(L)'
;MSESAFHLTPLDVRKQEFRRRLRGYEPLGVEDFRGRVADELERILREKSVLEERLAALSEQLHAYRERERAMNEALVAAQQLREDSRSAALREAQVIVREAEADARRIVDEARQAREEVERQSADVQRQFQAYMVGFRALLERQLAELRALDGGGGGGGGGGGQGE
;
A
#
# COMPACT_ATOMS: atom_id res chain seq x y z
N MET A 1 -35.80 -28.94 -39.51
CA MET A 1 -36.39 -29.26 -40.82
C MET A 1 -35.34 -28.93 -41.86
N SER A 2 -34.47 -29.88 -42.19
CA SER A 2 -33.63 -29.76 -43.38
C SER A 2 -34.31 -30.62 -44.43
N GLU A 3 -34.72 -30.01 -45.54
CA GLU A 3 -34.98 -30.74 -46.77
C GLU A 3 -33.86 -31.76 -46.98
N SER A 4 -34.22 -32.98 -47.40
CA SER A 4 -33.25 -33.96 -47.86
C SER A 4 -32.58 -33.36 -49.10
N ALA A 5 -31.52 -32.59 -48.88
CA ALA A 5 -30.74 -32.00 -49.93
C ALA A 5 -30.22 -33.17 -50.77
N PHE A 6 -30.64 -33.22 -52.02
CA PHE A 6 -30.16 -34.18 -53.00
C PHE A 6 -28.63 -34.18 -52.95
N HIS A 7 -28.05 -35.25 -52.40
CA HIS A 7 -26.61 -35.41 -52.25
C HIS A 7 -26.12 -36.28 -53.39
N LEU A 8 -25.36 -35.63 -54.27
CA LEU A 8 -24.74 -36.26 -55.42
C LEU A 8 -23.24 -36.14 -55.23
N THR A 9 -22.52 -37.25 -55.25
CA THR A 9 -21.05 -37.24 -55.25
C THR A 9 -20.53 -37.18 -56.69
N PRO A 10 -19.27 -36.75 -56.91
CA PRO A 10 -18.64 -36.85 -58.23
C PRO A 10 -18.69 -38.28 -58.80
N LEU A 11 -18.62 -39.29 -57.93
CA LEU A 11 -18.72 -40.69 -58.31
C LEU A 11 -20.15 -41.06 -58.74
N ASP A 12 -21.17 -40.55 -58.05
CA ASP A 12 -22.57 -40.76 -58.42
C ASP A 12 -22.89 -40.13 -59.77
N VAL A 13 -22.39 -38.90 -60.01
CA VAL A 13 -22.45 -38.25 -61.33
C VAL A 13 -21.82 -39.16 -62.37
N ARG A 14 -20.57 -39.62 -62.15
CA ARG A 14 -19.85 -40.48 -63.13
C ARG A 14 -20.51 -41.83 -63.38
N LYS A 15 -21.27 -42.38 -62.43
CA LYS A 15 -21.95 -43.68 -62.57
C LYS A 15 -23.40 -43.57 -63.02
N GLN A 16 -23.94 -42.36 -63.12
CA GLN A 16 -25.35 -42.16 -63.45
C GLN A 16 -25.63 -42.61 -64.89
N GLU A 17 -26.49 -43.62 -65.03
CA GLU A 17 -26.97 -44.09 -66.33
C GLU A 17 -28.29 -43.41 -66.70
N PHE A 18 -28.44 -43.10 -68.00
CA PHE A 18 -29.67 -42.52 -68.55
C PHE A 18 -30.34 -43.49 -69.52
N ARG A 19 -31.66 -43.66 -69.39
CA ARG A 19 -32.45 -44.50 -70.30
C ARG A 19 -32.51 -43.85 -71.69
N ARG A 20 -32.24 -44.64 -72.73
CA ARG A 20 -32.35 -44.19 -74.13
C ARG A 20 -33.83 -44.17 -74.57
N ARG A 21 -34.24 -43.11 -75.27
CA ARG A 21 -35.58 -42.99 -75.90
C ARG A 21 -35.45 -42.36 -77.29
N LEU A 22 -36.40 -42.67 -78.18
CA LEU A 22 -36.48 -42.09 -79.53
C LEU A 22 -36.65 -40.56 -79.39
N ARG A 23 -35.76 -39.77 -80.04
CA ARG A 23 -35.60 -38.29 -79.88
C ARG A 23 -34.96 -37.79 -78.57
N GLY A 24 -34.14 -38.60 -77.89
CA GLY A 24 -33.34 -38.17 -76.73
C GLY A 24 -32.08 -37.37 -77.11
N TYR A 25 -31.40 -36.82 -76.10
CA TYR A 25 -30.10 -36.17 -76.24
C TYR A 25 -29.02 -37.14 -76.75
N GLU A 26 -27.99 -36.61 -77.41
CA GLU A 26 -26.87 -37.39 -77.92
C GLU A 26 -26.10 -38.05 -76.76
N PRO A 27 -25.93 -39.40 -76.75
CA PRO A 27 -25.29 -40.11 -75.65
C PRO A 27 -23.86 -39.64 -75.34
N LEU A 28 -23.04 -39.36 -76.36
CA LEU A 28 -21.65 -38.91 -76.17
C LEU A 28 -21.58 -37.52 -75.52
N GLY A 29 -22.44 -36.59 -75.95
CA GLY A 29 -22.51 -35.26 -75.35
C GLY A 29 -22.99 -35.28 -73.89
N VAL A 30 -23.94 -36.17 -73.56
CA VAL A 30 -24.38 -36.38 -72.17
C VAL A 30 -23.26 -36.97 -71.31
N GLU A 31 -22.50 -37.93 -71.85
CA GLU A 31 -21.38 -38.56 -71.14
C GLU A 31 -20.23 -37.57 -70.87
N ASP A 32 -19.87 -36.73 -71.84
CA ASP A 32 -18.87 -35.66 -71.69
C ASP A 32 -19.32 -34.62 -70.65
N PHE A 33 -20.57 -34.16 -70.74
CA PHE A 33 -21.13 -33.23 -69.76
C PHE A 33 -21.12 -33.83 -68.35
N ARG A 34 -21.48 -35.11 -68.20
CA ARG A 34 -21.44 -35.84 -66.92
C ARG A 34 -20.02 -35.89 -66.36
N GLY A 35 -19.02 -36.14 -67.19
CA GLY A 35 -17.60 -36.08 -66.80
C GLY A 35 -17.21 -34.71 -66.28
N ARG A 36 -17.51 -33.65 -67.04
CA ARG A 36 -17.20 -32.26 -66.67
C ARG A 36 -17.91 -31.82 -65.38
N VAL A 37 -19.17 -32.20 -65.19
CA VAL A 37 -19.92 -31.92 -63.95
C VAL A 37 -19.29 -32.64 -62.77
N ALA A 38 -18.86 -33.89 -62.92
CA ALA A 38 -18.19 -34.62 -61.87
C ALA A 38 -16.86 -33.98 -61.47
N ASP A 39 -16.05 -33.56 -62.44
CA ASP A 39 -14.76 -32.89 -62.20
C ASP A 39 -14.95 -31.57 -61.47
N GLU A 40 -15.93 -30.77 -61.90
CA GLU A 40 -16.23 -29.49 -61.26
C GLU A 40 -16.77 -29.68 -59.83
N LEU A 41 -17.60 -30.70 -59.62
CA LEU A 41 -18.11 -31.06 -58.30
C LEU A 41 -16.98 -31.53 -57.37
N GLU A 42 -16.02 -32.30 -57.88
CA GLU A 42 -14.83 -32.70 -57.14
C GLU A 42 -13.95 -31.50 -56.77
N ARG A 43 -13.75 -30.56 -57.71
CA ARG A 43 -13.03 -29.31 -57.46
C ARG A 43 -13.68 -28.51 -56.32
N ILE A 44 -15.00 -28.32 -56.38
CA ILE A 44 -15.76 -27.59 -55.36
C ILE A 44 -15.68 -28.29 -54.00
N LEU A 45 -15.80 -29.61 -53.95
CA LEU A 45 -15.70 -30.36 -52.69
C LEU A 45 -14.32 -30.24 -52.05
N ARG A 46 -13.24 -30.28 -52.85
CA ARG A 46 -11.87 -30.05 -52.36
C ARG A 46 -11.70 -28.62 -51.83
N GLU A 47 -12.17 -27.62 -52.57
CA GLU A 47 -12.11 -26.23 -52.11
C GLU A 47 -12.92 -26.00 -50.84
N LYS A 48 -14.10 -26.60 -50.74
CA LYS A 48 -14.93 -26.57 -49.54
C LYS A 48 -14.18 -27.17 -48.35
N SER A 49 -13.57 -28.34 -48.49
CA SER A 49 -12.79 -28.97 -47.42
C SER A 49 -11.66 -28.07 -46.93
N VAL A 50 -10.90 -27.46 -47.84
CA VAL A 50 -9.80 -26.54 -47.49
C VAL A 50 -10.33 -25.28 -46.78
N LEU A 51 -11.47 -24.74 -47.21
CA LEU A 51 -12.09 -23.59 -46.57
C LEU A 51 -12.64 -23.93 -45.18
N GLU A 52 -13.25 -25.10 -45.00
CA GLU A 52 -13.75 -25.59 -43.72
C GLU A 52 -12.61 -25.79 -42.71
N GLU A 53 -11.48 -26.38 -43.13
CA GLU A 53 -10.27 -26.51 -42.30
C GLU A 53 -9.71 -25.14 -41.88
N ARG A 54 -9.62 -24.19 -42.82
CA ARG A 54 -9.17 -22.82 -42.51
C ARG A 54 -10.11 -22.12 -41.54
N LEU A 55 -11.41 -22.29 -41.72
CA LEU A 55 -12.42 -21.69 -40.86
C LEU A 55 -12.35 -22.26 -39.44
N ALA A 56 -12.14 -23.58 -39.31
CA ALA A 56 -11.91 -24.22 -38.02
C ALA A 56 -10.66 -23.65 -37.33
N ALA A 57 -9.53 -23.57 -38.03
CA ALA A 57 -8.28 -23.03 -37.48
C ALA A 57 -8.40 -21.56 -37.05
N LEU A 58 -9.04 -20.71 -37.88
CA LEU A 58 -9.28 -19.31 -37.53
C LEU A 58 -10.24 -19.16 -36.35
N SER A 59 -11.24 -20.03 -36.24
CA SER A 59 -12.18 -20.02 -35.12
C SER A 59 -11.49 -20.38 -33.80
N GLU A 60 -10.60 -21.36 -33.82
CA GLU A 60 -9.78 -21.73 -32.66
C GLU A 60 -8.85 -20.60 -32.24
N GLN A 61 -8.15 -19.97 -33.19
CA GLN A 61 -7.30 -18.81 -32.91
C GLN A 61 -8.10 -17.65 -32.30
N LEU A 62 -9.28 -17.34 -32.87
CA LEU A 62 -10.15 -16.30 -32.35
C LEU A 62 -10.62 -16.60 -30.92
N HIS A 63 -10.90 -17.86 -30.62
CA HIS A 63 -11.26 -18.29 -29.27
C HIS A 63 -10.09 -18.06 -28.30
N ALA A 64 -8.88 -18.48 -28.66
CA ALA A 64 -7.68 -18.27 -27.86
C ALA A 64 -7.39 -16.77 -27.63
N TYR A 65 -7.57 -15.92 -28.65
CA TYR A 65 -7.43 -14.46 -28.50
C TYR A 65 -8.45 -13.88 -27.51
N ARG A 66 -9.71 -14.32 -27.58
CA ARG A 66 -10.75 -13.87 -26.65
C ARG A 66 -10.48 -14.29 -25.21
N GLU A 67 -10.00 -15.52 -24.99
CA GLU A 67 -9.60 -15.98 -23.66
C GLU A 67 -8.42 -15.17 -23.11
N ARG A 68 -7.43 -14.88 -23.95
CA ARG A 68 -6.30 -14.03 -23.57
C ARG A 68 -6.72 -12.60 -23.24
N GLU A 69 -7.63 -12.03 -24.01
CA GLU A 69 -8.19 -10.70 -23.75
C GLU A 69 -8.95 -10.66 -22.42
N ARG A 70 -9.76 -11.69 -22.12
CA ARG A 70 -10.44 -11.84 -20.83
C ARG A 70 -9.45 -11.88 -19.67
N ALA A 71 -8.45 -12.76 -19.74
CA ALA A 71 -7.43 -12.87 -18.71
C ALA A 71 -6.65 -11.55 -18.51
N MET A 72 -6.36 -10.83 -19.60
CA MET A 72 -5.69 -9.53 -19.52
C MET A 72 -6.57 -8.45 -18.85
N ASN A 73 -7.88 -8.44 -19.15
CA ASN A 73 -8.82 -7.54 -18.49
C ASN A 73 -8.96 -7.84 -16.99
N GLU A 74 -9.06 -9.13 -16.62
CA GLU A 74 -9.09 -9.56 -15.23
C GLU A 74 -7.80 -9.15 -14.48
N ALA A 75 -6.64 -9.36 -15.10
CA ALA A 75 -5.36 -8.94 -14.54
C ALA A 75 -5.28 -7.42 -14.36
N LEU A 76 -5.83 -6.63 -15.30
CA LEU A 76 -5.85 -5.18 -15.19
C LEU A 76 -6.72 -4.71 -14.03
N VAL A 77 -7.90 -5.32 -13.84
CA VAL A 77 -8.80 -5.03 -12.72
C VAL A 77 -8.13 -5.41 -11.40
N ALA A 78 -7.52 -6.60 -11.32
CA ALA A 78 -6.79 -7.03 -10.13
C ALA A 78 -5.63 -6.07 -9.79
N ALA A 79 -4.87 -5.61 -10.80
CA ALA A 79 -3.82 -4.63 -10.61
C ALA A 79 -4.35 -3.26 -10.15
N GLN A 80 -5.53 -2.83 -10.63
CA GLN A 80 -6.18 -1.62 -10.13
C GLN A 80 -6.58 -1.75 -8.66
N GLN A 81 -7.21 -2.86 -8.30
CA GLN A 81 -7.62 -3.16 -6.93
C GLN A 81 -6.42 -3.18 -5.99
N LEU A 82 -5.35 -3.89 -6.36
CA LEU A 82 -4.12 -3.97 -5.57
C LEU A 82 -3.49 -2.59 -5.34
N ARG A 83 -3.50 -1.72 -6.36
CA ARG A 83 -2.98 -0.35 -6.22
C ARG A 83 -3.80 0.46 -5.22
N GLU A 84 -5.13 0.37 -5.28
CA GLU A 84 -5.99 1.09 -4.35
C GLU A 84 -5.86 0.56 -2.92
N ASP A 85 -5.81 -0.77 -2.75
CA ASP A 85 -5.60 -1.40 -1.45
C ASP A 85 -4.25 -1.01 -0.84
N SER A 86 -3.18 -1.02 -1.65
CA SER A 86 -1.84 -0.58 -1.23
C SER A 86 -1.82 0.89 -0.82
N ARG A 87 -2.49 1.76 -1.61
CA ARG A 87 -2.62 3.19 -1.29
C ARG A 87 -3.37 3.39 0.03
N SER A 88 -4.48 2.69 0.20
CA SER A 88 -5.31 2.74 1.39
C SER A 88 -4.56 2.26 2.64
N ALA A 89 -3.78 1.19 2.52
CA ALA A 89 -2.92 0.68 3.59
C ALA A 89 -1.83 1.69 3.97
N ALA A 90 -1.10 2.23 2.99
CA ALA A 90 -0.05 3.22 3.23
C ALA A 90 -0.60 4.49 3.90
N LEU A 91 -1.80 4.95 3.52
CA LEU A 91 -2.45 6.10 4.16
C LEU A 91 -2.82 5.82 5.63
N ARG A 92 -3.34 4.62 5.93
CA ARG A 92 -3.63 4.22 7.31
C ARG A 92 -2.36 4.14 8.15
N GLU A 93 -1.32 3.52 7.62
CA GLU A 93 -0.03 3.40 8.30
C GLU A 93 0.60 4.78 8.56
N ALA A 94 0.60 5.67 7.56
CA ALA A 94 1.06 7.04 7.73
C ALA A 94 0.28 7.79 8.83
N GLN A 95 -1.04 7.62 8.90
CA GLN A 95 -1.84 8.22 9.97
C GLN A 95 -1.50 7.67 11.36
N VAL A 96 -1.21 6.37 11.47
CA VAL A 96 -0.77 5.76 12.73
C VAL A 96 0.58 6.33 13.15
N ILE A 97 1.55 6.36 12.24
CA ILE A 97 2.89 6.90 12.51
C ILE A 97 2.81 8.36 12.98
N VAL A 98 2.00 9.20 12.31
CA VAL A 98 1.82 10.60 12.72
C VAL A 98 1.21 10.69 14.12
N ARG A 99 0.18 9.90 14.42
CA ARG A 99 -0.45 9.90 15.75
C ARG A 99 0.50 9.43 16.85
N GLU A 100 1.29 8.40 16.59
CA GLU A 100 2.30 7.90 17.54
C GLU A 100 3.38 8.95 17.78
N ALA A 101 3.91 9.57 16.70
CA ALA A 101 4.89 10.64 16.81
C ALA A 101 4.36 11.85 17.59
N GLU A 102 3.09 12.24 17.37
CA GLU A 102 2.45 13.31 18.13
C GLU A 102 2.28 12.95 19.61
N ALA A 103 1.90 11.71 19.91
CA ALA A 103 1.75 11.23 21.29
C ALA A 103 3.10 11.21 22.02
N ASP A 104 4.14 10.69 21.38
CA ASP A 104 5.49 10.68 21.94
C ASP A 104 6.06 12.09 22.13
N ALA A 105 5.85 12.99 21.15
CA ALA A 105 6.27 14.38 21.29
C ALA A 105 5.61 15.06 22.48
N ARG A 106 4.30 14.85 22.69
CA ARG A 106 3.58 15.38 23.86
C ARG A 106 4.15 14.82 25.16
N ARG A 107 4.37 13.50 25.22
CA ARG A 107 4.96 12.83 26.38
C ARG A 107 6.33 13.40 26.72
N ILE A 108 7.21 13.57 25.74
CA ILE A 108 8.54 14.15 25.93
C ILE A 108 8.46 15.58 26.47
N VAL A 109 7.55 16.40 25.93
CA VAL A 109 7.36 17.78 26.40
C VAL A 109 6.84 17.81 27.84
N ASP A 110 5.91 16.94 28.19
CA ASP A 110 5.36 16.86 29.54
C ASP A 110 6.41 16.36 30.55
N GLU A 111 7.18 15.33 30.20
CA GLU A 111 8.32 14.85 30.99
C GLU A 111 9.36 15.96 31.21
N ALA A 112 9.71 16.71 30.15
CA ALA A 112 10.65 17.82 30.24
C ALA A 112 10.13 18.98 31.12
N ARG A 113 8.83 19.27 31.08
CA ARG A 113 8.19 20.28 31.95
C ARG A 113 8.24 19.85 33.41
N GLN A 114 7.90 18.61 33.71
CA GLN A 114 7.97 18.07 35.06
C GLN A 114 9.41 18.12 35.61
N ALA A 115 10.39 17.70 34.80
CA ALA A 115 11.80 17.78 35.17
C ALA A 115 12.24 19.23 35.44
N ARG A 116 11.80 20.19 34.61
CA ARG A 116 12.08 21.61 34.80
C ARG A 116 11.51 22.13 36.12
N GLU A 117 10.24 21.83 36.40
CA GLU A 117 9.58 22.23 37.66
C GLU A 117 10.30 21.67 38.89
N GLU A 118 10.75 20.42 38.82
CA GLU A 118 11.50 19.80 39.89
C GLU A 118 12.84 20.50 40.14
N VAL A 119 13.59 20.81 39.08
CA VAL A 119 14.85 21.57 39.18
C VAL A 119 14.61 22.98 39.73
N GLU A 120 13.54 23.66 39.32
CA GLU A 120 13.16 24.97 39.85
C GLU A 120 12.84 24.92 41.35
N ARG A 121 12.12 23.89 41.81
CA ARG A 121 11.84 23.67 43.24
C ARG A 121 13.12 23.44 44.03
N GLN A 122 13.98 22.53 43.56
CA GLN A 122 15.26 22.22 44.20
C GLN A 122 16.16 23.46 44.28
N SER A 123 16.21 24.27 43.21
CA SER A 123 16.96 25.52 43.21
C SER A 123 16.43 26.51 44.25
N ALA A 124 15.11 26.68 44.35
CA ALA A 124 14.49 27.54 45.34
C ALA A 124 14.72 27.05 46.77
N ASP A 125 14.72 25.73 47.01
CA ASP A 125 15.06 25.13 48.30
C ASP A 125 16.50 25.42 48.71
N VAL A 126 17.46 25.23 47.80
CA VAL A 126 18.88 25.53 48.06
C VAL A 126 19.07 27.02 48.35
N GLN A 127 18.40 27.91 47.63
CA GLN A 127 18.45 29.35 47.90
C GLN A 127 17.90 29.69 49.29
N ARG A 128 16.78 29.08 49.70
CA ARG A 128 16.21 29.25 51.05
C ARG A 128 17.17 28.77 52.13
N GLN A 129 17.74 27.58 51.95
CA GLN A 129 18.72 27.02 52.88
C GLN A 129 19.96 27.92 53.01
N PHE A 130 20.46 28.44 51.89
CA PHE A 130 21.60 29.37 51.88
C PHE A 130 21.28 30.67 52.62
N GLN A 131 20.10 31.27 52.38
CA GLN A 131 19.67 32.47 53.11
C GLN A 131 19.55 32.21 54.62
N ALA A 132 18.93 31.09 55.02
CA ALA A 132 18.81 30.72 56.42
C ALA A 132 20.18 30.50 57.08
N TYR A 133 21.11 29.85 56.37
CA TYR A 133 22.49 29.69 56.81
C TYR A 133 23.18 31.03 57.03
N MET A 134 23.08 31.96 56.07
CA MET A 134 23.70 33.29 56.17
C MET A 134 23.14 34.12 57.34
N VAL A 135 21.82 34.07 57.56
CA VAL A 135 21.18 34.72 58.71
C VAL A 135 21.68 34.12 60.03
N GLY A 136 21.71 32.79 60.14
CA GLY A 136 22.21 32.09 61.32
C GLY A 136 23.70 32.37 61.59
N PHE A 137 24.52 32.37 60.54
CA PHE A 137 25.95 32.67 60.63
C PHE A 137 26.20 34.11 61.09
N ARG A 138 25.45 35.08 60.55
CA ARG A 138 25.52 36.48 60.99
C ARG A 138 25.16 36.62 62.46
N ALA A 139 24.07 35.99 62.90
CA ALA A 139 23.65 36.02 64.30
C ALA A 139 24.72 35.41 65.25
N LEU A 140 25.38 34.32 64.81
CA LEU A 140 26.50 33.73 65.54
C LEU A 140 27.67 34.71 65.66
N LEU A 141 28.08 35.33 64.56
CA LEU A 141 29.17 36.32 64.56
C LEU A 141 28.84 37.53 65.45
N GLU A 142 27.63 38.06 65.36
CA GLU A 142 27.17 39.17 66.20
C GLU A 142 27.21 38.80 67.69
N ARG A 143 26.78 37.58 68.05
CA ARG A 143 26.90 37.05 69.42
C ARG A 143 28.36 36.95 69.87
N GLN A 144 29.24 36.35 69.08
CA GLN A 144 30.66 36.21 69.42
C GLN A 144 31.33 37.57 69.61
N LEU A 145 30.97 38.55 68.78
CA LEU A 145 31.49 39.91 68.88
C LEU A 145 30.96 40.65 70.12
N ALA A 146 29.71 40.41 70.51
CA ALA A 146 29.16 40.92 71.77
C ALA A 146 29.84 40.30 73.00
N GLU A 147 30.13 38.99 72.98
CA GLU A 147 30.89 38.30 74.04
C GLU A 147 32.30 38.90 74.20
N LEU A 148 33.03 39.13 73.11
CA LEU A 148 34.35 39.79 73.14
C LEU A 148 34.28 41.20 73.73
N ARG A 149 33.30 42.02 73.31
CA ARG A 149 33.11 43.37 73.85
C ARG A 149 32.81 43.37 75.34
N ALA A 150 32.07 42.38 75.84
CA ALA A 150 31.78 42.24 77.26
C ALA A 150 33.04 41.89 78.06
N LEU A 151 33.94 41.06 77.50
CA LEU A 151 35.25 40.76 78.10
C LEU A 151 36.16 41.98 78.12
N ASP A 152 36.21 42.77 77.05
CA ASP A 152 36.99 44.02 76.99
C ASP A 152 36.44 45.09 77.96
N GLY A 153 35.11 45.19 78.09
CA GLY A 153 34.44 46.09 79.04
C GLY A 153 34.59 45.68 80.52
N GLY A 154 34.86 44.40 80.79
CA GLY A 154 35.11 43.87 82.14
C GLY A 154 36.51 44.19 82.70
N GLY A 155 37.42 44.73 81.87
CA GLY A 155 38.76 45.14 82.30
C GLY A 155 38.85 46.54 82.93
N GLY A 156 37.74 47.29 82.99
CA GLY A 156 37.73 48.70 83.41
C GLY A 156 36.72 49.01 84.51
N GLY A 157 36.79 48.34 85.66
CA GLY A 157 35.85 48.60 86.75
C GLY A 157 36.17 47.87 88.05
N GLY A 158 37.25 48.25 88.72
CA GLY A 158 37.60 47.69 90.03
C GLY A 158 38.70 48.49 90.74
N GLY A 159 38.37 49.68 91.23
CA GLY A 159 39.25 50.51 92.03
C GLY A 159 38.65 51.83 92.49
N GLY A 160 37.44 51.82 93.09
CA GLY A 160 37.04 52.85 94.05
C GLY A 160 37.97 52.76 95.27
N GLY A 161 38.36 53.83 95.96
CA GLY A 161 37.55 54.96 96.40
C GLY A 161 37.57 54.96 97.94
N GLY A 162 38.12 56.00 98.57
CA GLY A 162 38.12 56.22 100.03
C GLY A 162 39.49 56.76 100.51
N GLY A 163 39.69 57.96 101.05
CA GLY A 163 38.79 58.93 101.68
C GLY A 163 39.02 58.98 103.20
N GLN A 164 39.67 60.05 103.67
CA GLN A 164 39.53 60.76 104.99
C GLN A 164 40.86 61.09 105.67
N GLY A 165 40.94 62.33 106.20
CA GLY A 165 41.87 62.69 107.26
C GLY A 165 42.34 64.14 107.21
N GLU A 166 41.50 65.03 107.74
CA GLU A 166 41.77 66.33 108.42
C GLU A 166 42.80 67.33 107.86
#